data_AF-C5KAY8-F1
#
_entry.id   AF-C5KAY8-F1
#
_cell.length_a   1.000
_cell.length_b   1.000
_cell.length_c   1.000
_cell.angle_alpha   90.00
_cell.angle_beta   90.00
_cell.angle_gamma   90.00
#
_symmetry.space_group_name_H-M   'P 1'
#
loop_
_entity.id
_entity.type
_entity.pdbx_description
1 polymer ?
#
loop_
_entity_poly.entity_id
_entity_poly.type
_entity_poly.pdbx_seq_one_letter_code
_entity_poly.pdbx_strand_id
1 'polypeptide(L)'
;MFFVRAVTLLLAFCAMQAEAGKRLQARILVQNHDSSEPEGFIVEAYEDWAPHGYKRFKELLSDHYFDGARFFRVIQEFVAQWGLPADPADVDKFGAIPDDKVIGHNDKGTISFAATAMKNSRTTQLFINLNDNGFLDGMGFSPVAKVVEGMDVVERINSEYGDHPNQGYVRVQGESYLAKEYPNLSKIVKTEILREDEEENWGLPADPSRRGKFAPIDDDPVVESNKRGSISFASSGPNSRTTQMFINLADNTFLNSMGFSPVAKVIDGMTIVDQINKEYGEKPDQGEIHSKGEEYLQKNFPRLTKIRKTEIVGEFDDNEELVPRPPTKASEEEATVSIPEKHIEFLSVPDNLYNEAPVTKNLGKWIGVLLIAAFVVVLLVKAQGFVRRGTPAVERAE
;
A
#
# COMPACT_ATOMS: atom_id res chain seq x y z
N MET A 1 38.33 -55.50 19.35
CA MET A 1 36.85 -55.41 19.29
C MET A 1 36.46 -53.97 19.60
N PHE A 2 35.55 -53.45 18.78
CA PHE A 2 35.30 -52.05 18.43
C PHE A 2 35.12 -51.03 19.57
N PHE A 3 35.89 -49.94 19.48
CA PHE A 3 35.55 -48.62 20.04
C PHE A 3 34.58 -47.93 19.04
N VAL A 4 33.30 -47.82 19.38
CA VAL A 4 32.35 -47.03 18.58
C VAL A 4 32.34 -45.61 19.12
N ARG A 5 33.00 -44.69 18.40
CA ARG A 5 32.85 -43.24 18.58
C ARG A 5 31.44 -42.85 18.13
N ALA A 6 30.61 -42.39 19.06
CA ALA A 6 29.38 -41.68 18.75
C ALA A 6 29.76 -40.27 18.23
N VAL A 7 29.66 -40.07 16.93
CA VAL A 7 29.70 -38.74 16.30
C VAL A 7 28.29 -38.19 16.36
N THR A 8 28.04 -37.29 17.30
CA THR A 8 26.80 -36.49 17.33
C THR A 8 26.89 -35.47 16.20
N LEU A 9 26.25 -35.79 15.08
CA LEU A 9 26.07 -34.89 13.96
C LEU A 9 25.01 -33.85 14.38
N LEU A 10 25.48 -32.68 14.85
CA LEU A 10 24.63 -31.52 15.09
C LEU A 10 24.23 -30.99 13.70
N LEU A 11 23.08 -31.43 13.19
CA LEU A 11 22.45 -30.82 12.02
C LEU A 11 22.08 -29.39 12.41
N ALA A 12 22.91 -28.43 12.00
CA ALA A 12 22.56 -27.02 12.03
C ALA A 12 21.36 -26.81 11.10
N PHE A 13 20.17 -26.74 11.69
CA PHE A 13 18.98 -26.26 11.01
C PHE A 13 19.15 -24.75 10.83
N CYS A 14 19.93 -24.36 9.83
CA CYS A 14 20.00 -22.98 9.39
C CYS A 14 18.66 -22.71 8.70
N ALA A 15 17.71 -22.15 9.45
CA ALA A 15 16.52 -21.56 8.86
C ALA A 15 17.01 -20.42 7.95
N MET A 16 16.96 -20.62 6.64
CA MET A 16 16.94 -19.52 5.69
C MET A 16 15.69 -18.70 6.00
N GLN A 17 15.82 -17.69 6.86
CA GLN A 17 14.89 -16.57 6.80
C GLN A 17 15.14 -15.93 5.44
N ALA A 18 14.16 -15.98 4.54
CA ALA A 18 14.19 -15.16 3.35
C ALA A 18 14.24 -13.71 3.85
N GLU A 19 15.34 -13.00 3.61
CA GLU A 19 15.40 -11.56 3.80
C GLU A 19 14.25 -10.95 2.99
N ALA A 20 13.40 -10.16 3.66
CA ALA A 20 12.36 -9.42 2.99
C ALA A 20 13.02 -8.49 1.96
N GLY A 21 12.52 -8.50 0.71
CA GLY A 21 13.10 -7.65 -0.34
C GLY A 21 12.98 -6.16 0.01
N LYS A 22 13.86 -5.33 -0.56
CA LYS A 22 13.82 -3.88 -0.35
C LYS A 22 12.47 -3.28 -0.71
N ARG A 23 12.15 -2.15 -0.09
CA ARG A 23 10.93 -1.38 -0.32
C ARG A 23 11.28 0.06 -0.70
N LEU A 24 10.51 0.62 -1.62
CA LEU A 24 10.60 2.02 -2.02
C LEU A 24 9.21 2.63 -1.94
N GLN A 25 9.03 3.67 -1.14
CA GLN A 25 7.81 4.46 -1.16
C GLN A 25 8.02 5.74 -1.96
N ALA A 26 7.08 6.03 -2.85
CA ALA A 26 7.07 7.25 -3.64
C ALA A 26 5.69 7.90 -3.61
N ARG A 27 5.68 9.23 -3.55
CA ARG A 27 4.50 10.06 -3.77
C ARG A 27 4.43 10.45 -5.23
N ILE A 28 3.26 10.31 -5.83
CA ILE A 28 2.96 10.80 -7.18
C ILE A 28 1.91 11.90 -7.02
N LEU A 29 2.28 13.14 -7.33
CA LEU A 29 1.37 14.28 -7.35
C LEU A 29 0.73 14.39 -8.73
N VAL A 30 -0.60 14.41 -8.79
CA VAL A 30 -1.40 14.42 -10.00
C VAL A 30 -2.33 15.63 -10.02
N GLN A 31 -2.32 16.35 -11.12
CA GLN A 31 -3.35 17.32 -11.47
C GLN A 31 -4.46 16.58 -12.22
N ASN A 32 -5.58 16.33 -11.55
CA ASN A 32 -6.80 15.84 -12.20
C ASN A 32 -7.61 16.99 -12.79
N HIS A 33 -8.45 16.68 -13.78
CA HIS A 33 -9.27 17.65 -14.52
C HIS A 33 -10.35 18.34 -13.67
N ASP A 34 -10.75 17.71 -12.58
CA ASP A 34 -11.82 18.12 -11.67
C ASP A 34 -11.31 18.74 -10.36
N SER A 35 -9.98 18.87 -10.20
CA SER A 35 -9.35 19.52 -9.05
C SER A 35 -8.69 20.84 -9.46
N SER A 36 -8.74 21.84 -8.58
CA SER A 36 -8.00 23.10 -8.76
C SER A 36 -6.53 23.00 -8.37
N GLU A 37 -6.17 22.02 -7.54
CA GLU A 37 -4.82 21.83 -7.01
C GLU A 37 -4.35 20.37 -7.22
N PRO A 38 -3.03 20.13 -7.32
CA PRO A 38 -2.50 18.76 -7.41
C PRO A 38 -2.77 17.96 -6.15
N GLU A 39 -3.17 16.70 -6.33
CA GLU A 39 -3.43 15.74 -5.25
C GLU A 39 -2.41 14.59 -5.30
N GLY A 40 -2.15 13.95 -4.16
CA GLY A 40 -1.10 12.94 -4.05
C GLY A 40 -1.62 11.55 -3.72
N PHE A 41 -1.07 10.53 -4.36
CA PHE A 41 -1.16 9.15 -3.89
C PHE A 41 0.23 8.58 -3.62
N ILE A 42 0.31 7.60 -2.70
CA ILE A 42 1.56 6.96 -2.31
C ILE A 42 1.57 5.53 -2.85
N VAL A 43 2.67 5.17 -3.48
CA VAL A 43 2.94 3.82 -3.95
C VAL A 43 4.09 3.21 -3.16
N GLU A 44 4.02 1.91 -2.90
CA GLU A 44 5.12 1.12 -2.36
C GLU A 44 5.55 0.10 -3.41
N ALA A 45 6.84 0.10 -3.77
CA ALA A 45 7.45 -0.84 -4.69
C ALA A 45 8.19 -1.95 -3.95
N TYR A 46 8.19 -3.15 -4.53
CA TYR A 46 8.62 -4.40 -3.89
C TYR A 46 9.72 -5.06 -4.73
N GLU A 47 10.98 -5.05 -4.26
CA GLU A 47 12.10 -5.65 -5.01
C GLU A 47 11.95 -7.17 -5.18
N ASP A 48 11.40 -7.84 -4.19
CA ASP A 48 11.13 -9.29 -4.20
C ASP A 48 9.97 -9.69 -5.14
N TRP A 49 9.12 -8.75 -5.58
CA TRP A 49 8.07 -9.04 -6.56
C TRP A 49 8.60 -8.94 -7.99
N ALA A 50 9.36 -7.89 -8.28
CA ALA A 50 9.88 -7.62 -9.62
C ALA A 50 11.26 -6.94 -9.52
N PRO A 51 12.36 -7.67 -9.32
CA PRO A 51 13.68 -7.07 -9.05
C PRO A 51 14.22 -6.23 -10.22
N HIS A 52 13.95 -6.59 -11.47
CA HIS A 52 14.34 -5.75 -12.61
C HIS A 52 13.43 -4.51 -12.73
N GLY A 53 12.11 -4.71 -12.60
CA GLY A 53 11.13 -3.64 -12.58
C GLY A 53 11.35 -2.65 -11.45
N TYR A 54 11.69 -3.11 -10.25
CA TYR A 54 11.94 -2.28 -9.07
C TYR A 54 13.12 -1.34 -9.30
N LYS A 55 14.24 -1.88 -9.81
CA LYS A 55 15.42 -1.07 -10.16
C LYS A 55 15.09 -0.03 -11.20
N ARG A 56 14.36 -0.40 -12.26
CA ARG A 56 13.92 0.55 -13.29
C ARG A 56 12.96 1.60 -12.73
N PHE A 57 12.00 1.21 -11.92
CA PHE A 57 11.03 2.14 -11.33
C PHE A 57 11.75 3.16 -10.44
N LYS A 58 12.71 2.71 -9.63
CA LYS A 58 13.59 3.59 -8.84
C LYS A 58 14.40 4.54 -9.71
N GLU A 59 15.02 4.05 -10.79
CA GLU A 59 15.77 4.88 -11.75
C GLU A 59 14.89 6.01 -12.32
N LEU A 60 13.68 5.67 -12.78
CA LEU A 60 12.74 6.64 -13.37
C LEU A 60 12.27 7.69 -12.36
N LEU A 61 12.01 7.29 -11.12
CA LEU A 61 11.65 8.21 -10.04
C LEU A 61 12.82 9.13 -9.66
N SER A 62 14.03 8.59 -9.56
CA SER A 62 15.24 9.38 -9.22
C SER A 62 15.63 10.38 -10.30
N ASP A 63 15.29 10.08 -11.55
CA ASP A 63 15.54 10.92 -12.71
C ASP A 63 14.42 11.96 -12.94
N HIS A 64 13.37 11.98 -12.11
CA HIS A 64 12.18 12.81 -12.32
C HIS A 64 11.51 12.59 -13.69
N TYR A 65 11.64 11.39 -14.25
CA TYR A 65 11.23 11.07 -15.63
C TYR A 65 9.73 11.26 -15.89
N PHE A 66 8.91 11.06 -14.86
CA PHE A 66 7.47 11.18 -14.97
C PHE A 66 6.95 12.60 -14.75
N ASP A 67 7.81 13.55 -14.37
CA ASP A 67 7.40 14.91 -14.09
C ASP A 67 6.87 15.56 -15.39
N GLY A 68 5.63 16.03 -15.33
CA GLY A 68 4.90 16.56 -16.48
C GLY A 68 4.25 15.51 -17.40
N ALA A 69 4.50 14.22 -17.20
CA ALA A 69 3.91 13.16 -18.02
C ALA A 69 2.40 13.04 -17.76
N ARG A 70 1.66 12.45 -18.71
CA ARG A 70 0.20 12.26 -18.60
C ARG A 70 -0.20 10.79 -18.68
N PHE A 71 -1.34 10.48 -18.10
CA PHE A 71 -2.00 9.17 -18.25
C PHE A 71 -2.66 9.09 -19.62
N PHE A 72 -1.90 8.74 -20.67
CA PHE A 72 -2.37 8.80 -22.06
C PHE A 72 -3.34 7.68 -22.46
N ARG A 73 -3.56 6.68 -21.60
CA ARG A 73 -4.55 5.64 -21.84
C ARG A 73 -5.22 5.25 -20.53
N VAL A 74 -6.51 5.49 -20.40
CA VAL A 74 -7.27 5.24 -19.17
C VAL A 74 -8.58 4.55 -19.54
N ILE A 75 -8.69 3.27 -19.19
CA ILE A 75 -9.88 2.46 -19.43
C ILE A 75 -10.51 2.16 -18.08
N GLN A 76 -11.71 2.71 -17.85
CA GLN A 76 -12.48 2.49 -16.62
C GLN A 76 -12.67 1.00 -16.37
N GLU A 77 -12.62 0.59 -15.10
CA GLU A 77 -12.67 -0.83 -14.68
C GLU A 77 -11.54 -1.72 -15.24
N PHE A 78 -10.47 -1.13 -15.80
CA PHE A 78 -9.32 -1.88 -16.29
C PHE A 78 -8.00 -1.26 -15.81
N VAL A 79 -7.44 -0.28 -16.53
CA VAL A 79 -6.12 0.29 -16.21
C VAL A 79 -6.00 1.77 -16.55
N ALA A 80 -5.17 2.47 -15.79
CA ALA A 80 -4.64 3.79 -16.13
C ALA A 80 -3.15 3.67 -16.47
N GLN A 81 -2.76 3.99 -17.70
CA GLN A 81 -1.41 3.80 -18.26
C GLN A 81 -0.70 5.13 -18.52
N TRP A 82 0.57 5.20 -18.14
CA TRP A 82 1.47 6.36 -18.31
C TRP A 82 2.90 5.90 -18.64
N GLY A 83 3.85 6.86 -18.61
CA GLY A 83 5.29 6.58 -18.70
C GLY A 83 5.91 6.82 -20.08
N LEU A 84 5.17 7.49 -20.98
CA LEU A 84 5.77 8.28 -22.04
C LEU A 84 6.17 9.64 -21.46
N PRO A 85 7.36 10.16 -21.75
CA PRO A 85 7.87 11.38 -21.11
C PRO A 85 7.14 12.62 -21.65
N ALA A 86 7.12 13.67 -20.84
CA ALA A 86 6.59 14.97 -21.25
C ALA A 86 7.45 15.60 -22.37
N ASP A 87 8.77 15.45 -22.25
CA ASP A 87 9.75 15.89 -23.25
C ASP A 87 10.08 14.73 -24.21
N PRO A 88 9.82 14.88 -25.52
CA PRO A 88 10.23 13.91 -26.54
C PRO A 88 11.72 13.57 -26.52
N ALA A 89 12.59 14.45 -26.03
CA ALA A 89 14.03 14.20 -25.94
C ALA A 89 14.37 12.99 -25.05
N ASP A 90 13.51 12.66 -24.09
CA ASP A 90 13.73 11.57 -23.12
C ASP A 90 13.13 10.23 -23.56
N VAL A 91 12.48 10.16 -24.73
CA VAL A 91 11.69 8.99 -25.16
C VAL A 91 12.51 7.70 -25.30
N ASP A 92 13.80 7.83 -25.65
CA ASP A 92 14.73 6.71 -25.83
C ASP A 92 15.85 6.69 -24.77
N LYS A 93 15.69 7.46 -23.68
CA LYS A 93 16.69 7.59 -22.60
C LYS A 93 16.93 6.27 -21.85
N PHE A 94 15.91 5.43 -21.75
CA PHE A 94 15.95 4.17 -20.98
C PHE A 94 15.71 2.95 -21.88
N GLY A 95 16.69 2.06 -21.96
CA GLY A 95 16.61 0.81 -22.73
C GLY A 95 15.69 -0.25 -22.10
N ALA A 96 15.42 -1.33 -22.83
CA ALA A 96 14.55 -2.40 -22.33
C ALA A 96 15.17 -3.20 -21.17
N ILE A 97 14.34 -3.71 -20.26
CA ILE A 97 14.74 -4.56 -19.14
C ILE A 97 14.32 -6.03 -19.35
N PRO A 98 15.02 -6.99 -18.71
CA PRO A 98 14.57 -8.37 -18.67
C PRO A 98 13.19 -8.52 -18.00
N ASP A 99 12.43 -9.52 -18.43
CA ASP A 99 11.14 -9.84 -17.82
C ASP A 99 11.32 -10.47 -16.44
N ASP A 100 10.65 -9.91 -15.43
CA ASP A 100 10.55 -10.52 -14.10
C ASP A 100 9.56 -11.68 -14.09
N LYS A 101 9.81 -12.66 -13.22
CA LYS A 101 8.80 -13.68 -12.90
C LYS A 101 7.61 -13.00 -12.23
N VAL A 102 6.40 -13.39 -12.60
CA VAL A 102 5.19 -12.89 -11.93
C VAL A 102 5.14 -13.41 -10.49
N ILE A 103 5.18 -12.48 -9.55
CA ILE A 103 5.00 -12.67 -8.12
C ILE A 103 3.95 -11.66 -7.66
N GLY A 104 2.95 -12.12 -6.90
CA GLY A 104 1.75 -11.34 -6.60
C GLY A 104 0.68 -11.46 -7.69
N HIS A 105 -0.37 -10.66 -7.56
CA HIS A 105 -1.52 -10.63 -8.44
C HIS A 105 -1.77 -9.22 -8.95
N ASN A 106 -2.23 -9.09 -10.20
CA ASN A 106 -2.69 -7.82 -10.78
C ASN A 106 -4.05 -7.38 -10.20
N ASP A 107 -4.11 -7.22 -8.88
CA ASP A 107 -5.28 -6.73 -8.14
C ASP A 107 -5.42 -5.21 -8.27
N LYS A 108 -6.60 -4.68 -7.93
CA LYS A 108 -6.83 -3.22 -7.89
C LYS A 108 -5.75 -2.50 -7.07
N GLY A 109 -5.23 -1.42 -7.63
CA GLY A 109 -4.18 -0.58 -7.07
C GLY A 109 -2.75 -1.10 -7.28
N THR A 110 -2.56 -2.27 -7.89
CA THR A 110 -1.21 -2.73 -8.26
C THR A 110 -0.71 -2.06 -9.54
N ILE A 111 0.61 -1.96 -9.67
CA ILE A 111 1.30 -1.28 -10.76
C ILE A 111 2.24 -2.26 -11.46
N SER A 112 2.20 -2.29 -12.79
CA SER A 112 3.06 -3.12 -13.62
C SER A 112 3.62 -2.35 -14.80
N PHE A 113 4.79 -2.77 -15.29
CA PHE A 113 5.33 -2.27 -16.55
C PHE A 113 4.52 -2.80 -17.73
N ALA A 114 4.11 -1.89 -18.61
CA ALA A 114 3.53 -2.25 -19.91
C ALA A 114 4.60 -2.90 -20.79
N ALA A 115 4.17 -3.82 -21.65
CA ALA A 115 5.03 -4.59 -22.53
C ALA A 115 4.37 -4.77 -23.89
N THR A 116 5.20 -4.98 -24.92
CA THR A 116 4.73 -5.53 -26.19
C THR A 116 4.63 -7.06 -26.08
N ALA A 117 4.15 -7.73 -27.13
CA ALA A 117 4.18 -9.20 -27.19
C ALA A 117 5.60 -9.80 -27.24
N MET A 118 6.64 -8.98 -27.44
CA MET A 118 8.03 -9.42 -27.44
C MET A 118 8.57 -9.58 -26.03
N LYS A 119 9.40 -10.61 -25.84
CA LYS A 119 10.17 -10.84 -24.62
C LYS A 119 11.11 -9.66 -24.33
N ASN A 120 11.27 -9.33 -23.04
CA ASN A 120 12.17 -8.26 -22.55
C ASN A 120 11.91 -6.91 -23.25
N SER A 121 10.65 -6.52 -23.39
CA SER A 121 10.25 -5.29 -24.10
C SER A 121 9.84 -4.14 -23.18
N ARG A 122 9.89 -4.33 -21.86
CA ARG A 122 9.53 -3.34 -20.86
C ARG A 122 10.57 -2.23 -20.81
N THR A 123 10.13 -0.97 -20.82
CA THR A 123 11.01 0.21 -20.78
C THR A 123 10.62 1.16 -19.64
N THR A 124 9.72 2.09 -19.92
CA THR A 124 9.34 3.21 -19.04
C THR A 124 7.83 3.32 -18.83
N GLN A 125 7.04 2.66 -19.67
CA GLN A 125 5.59 2.70 -19.55
C GLN A 125 5.09 1.78 -18.44
N LEU A 126 4.20 2.29 -17.60
CA LEU A 126 3.55 1.56 -16.52
C LEU A 126 2.03 1.73 -16.61
N PHE A 127 1.31 0.85 -15.92
CA PHE A 127 -0.11 1.01 -15.67
C PHE A 127 -0.47 0.67 -14.23
N ILE A 128 -1.53 1.31 -13.71
CA ILE A 128 -2.19 0.98 -12.44
C ILE A 128 -3.45 0.19 -12.79
N ASN A 129 -3.66 -0.93 -12.11
CA ASN A 129 -4.90 -1.69 -12.16
C ASN A 129 -6.03 -0.92 -11.44
N LEU A 130 -7.08 -0.54 -12.17
CA LEU A 130 -8.27 0.13 -11.60
C LEU A 130 -9.33 -0.87 -11.10
N ASN A 131 -9.15 -2.14 -11.44
CA ASN A 131 -9.96 -3.28 -11.01
C ASN A 131 -9.06 -4.53 -10.86
N ASP A 132 -9.62 -5.64 -10.38
CA ASP A 132 -8.89 -6.90 -10.27
C ASP A 132 -8.73 -7.56 -11.66
N ASN A 133 -7.49 -7.52 -12.18
CA ASN A 133 -7.12 -7.95 -13.52
C ASN A 133 -6.23 -9.20 -13.51
N GLY A 134 -6.54 -10.20 -12.68
CA GLY A 134 -5.71 -11.40 -12.50
C GLY A 134 -5.41 -12.20 -13.78
N PHE A 135 -6.14 -11.97 -14.88
CA PHE A 135 -5.79 -12.54 -16.19
C PHE A 135 -4.43 -12.05 -16.71
N LEU A 136 -3.97 -10.86 -16.30
CA LEU A 136 -2.67 -10.29 -16.66
C LEU A 136 -1.50 -11.08 -16.04
N ASP A 137 -1.72 -11.78 -14.93
CA ASP A 137 -0.71 -12.64 -14.30
C ASP A 137 -0.27 -13.74 -15.28
N GLY A 138 -1.23 -14.40 -15.93
CA GLY A 138 -0.99 -15.43 -16.94
C GLY A 138 -0.36 -14.88 -18.23
N MET A 139 -0.47 -13.58 -18.48
CA MET A 139 0.18 -12.88 -19.59
C MET A 139 1.60 -12.41 -19.25
N GLY A 140 2.07 -12.63 -18.02
CA GLY A 140 3.43 -12.31 -17.61
C GLY A 140 3.63 -10.88 -17.13
N PHE A 141 2.57 -10.14 -16.77
CA PHE A 141 2.70 -8.82 -16.16
C PHE A 141 3.00 -8.97 -14.67
N SER A 142 4.25 -8.76 -14.28
CA SER A 142 4.66 -8.79 -12.87
C SER A 142 4.36 -7.45 -12.19
N PRO A 143 3.58 -7.41 -11.09
CA PRO A 143 3.44 -6.23 -10.26
C PRO A 143 4.79 -5.79 -9.68
N VAL A 144 5.10 -4.51 -9.81
CA VAL A 144 6.31 -3.88 -9.21
C VAL A 144 5.97 -3.06 -7.98
N ALA A 145 4.77 -2.47 -7.94
CA ALA A 145 4.34 -1.59 -6.85
C ALA A 145 2.84 -1.71 -6.58
N LYS A 146 2.40 -1.13 -5.46
CA LYS A 146 0.99 -1.03 -5.08
C LYS A 146 0.71 0.35 -4.49
N VAL A 147 -0.45 0.92 -4.82
CA VAL A 147 -0.98 2.11 -4.16
C VAL A 147 -1.31 1.76 -2.70
N VAL A 148 -0.68 2.45 -1.76
CA VAL A 148 -0.87 2.24 -0.31
C VAL A 148 -1.66 3.36 0.34
N GLU A 149 -1.71 4.55 -0.27
CA GLU A 149 -2.55 5.68 0.14
C GLU A 149 -3.02 6.47 -1.10
N GLY A 150 -4.21 7.06 -1.06
CA GLY A 150 -4.73 7.92 -2.14
C GLY A 150 -5.33 7.16 -3.34
N MET A 151 -5.93 5.98 -3.13
CA MET A 151 -6.61 5.25 -4.21
C MET A 151 -7.80 6.04 -4.80
N ASP A 152 -8.45 6.88 -4.00
CA ASP A 152 -9.51 7.79 -4.46
C ASP A 152 -8.99 8.82 -5.47
N VAL A 153 -7.74 9.28 -5.34
CA VAL A 153 -7.08 10.16 -6.32
C VAL A 153 -6.85 9.42 -7.65
N VAL A 154 -6.46 8.15 -7.57
CA VAL A 154 -6.25 7.26 -8.73
C VAL A 154 -7.56 6.99 -9.47
N GLU A 155 -8.64 6.75 -8.73
CA GLU A 155 -9.97 6.50 -9.32
C GLU A 155 -10.55 7.72 -10.04
N ARG A 156 -10.08 8.93 -9.72
CA ARG A 156 -10.43 10.19 -10.42
C ARG A 156 -9.57 10.49 -11.65
N ILE A 157 -8.59 9.64 -11.99
CA ILE A 157 -7.82 9.80 -13.22
C ILE A 157 -8.77 9.79 -14.42
N ASN A 158 -8.73 10.86 -15.23
CA ASN A 158 -9.75 11.09 -16.24
C ASN A 158 -9.70 10.02 -17.36
N SER A 159 -10.84 9.37 -17.60
CA SER A 159 -11.02 8.33 -18.62
C SER A 159 -11.74 8.81 -19.89
N GLU A 160 -12.08 10.10 -19.99
CA GLU A 160 -12.81 10.71 -21.12
C GLU A 160 -12.29 10.28 -22.50
N TYR A 161 -10.96 10.16 -22.64
CA TYR A 161 -10.31 9.86 -23.93
C TYR A 161 -9.96 8.39 -24.14
N GLY A 162 -10.24 7.49 -23.19
CA GLY A 162 -10.01 6.05 -23.35
C GLY A 162 -8.58 5.71 -23.80
N ASP A 163 -8.47 5.10 -24.99
CA ASP A 163 -7.22 4.78 -25.68
C ASP A 163 -6.98 5.59 -26.97
N HIS A 164 -7.69 6.72 -27.14
CA HIS A 164 -7.58 7.58 -28.31
C HIS A 164 -6.22 8.30 -28.48
N PRO A 165 -5.50 8.73 -27.43
CA PRO A 165 -4.20 9.38 -27.60
C PRO A 165 -3.19 8.51 -28.36
N ASN A 166 -2.74 9.00 -29.50
CA ASN A 166 -1.82 8.25 -30.35
C ASN A 166 -0.40 8.29 -29.77
N GLN A 167 0.06 7.15 -29.26
CA GLN A 167 1.38 7.05 -28.64
C GLN A 167 2.54 7.44 -29.57
N GLY A 168 2.41 7.26 -30.89
CA GLY A 168 3.41 7.71 -31.86
C GLY A 168 3.57 9.23 -31.87
N TYR A 169 2.46 9.97 -31.79
CA TYR A 169 2.51 11.43 -31.64
C TYR A 169 2.98 11.86 -30.25
N VAL A 170 2.62 11.15 -29.19
CA VAL A 170 3.18 11.41 -27.85
C VAL A 170 4.69 11.24 -27.85
N ARG A 171 5.23 10.21 -28.51
CA ARG A 171 6.69 10.00 -28.60
C ARG A 171 7.44 11.12 -29.33
N VAL A 172 6.83 11.76 -30.34
CA VAL A 172 7.49 12.77 -31.18
C VAL A 172 7.22 14.20 -30.70
N GLN A 173 6.06 14.45 -30.10
CA GLN A 173 5.58 15.80 -29.75
C GLN A 173 5.34 15.98 -28.23
N GLY A 174 5.23 14.89 -27.47
CA GLY A 174 5.15 14.91 -26.01
C GLY A 174 3.95 15.71 -25.50
N GLU A 175 4.21 16.52 -24.48
CA GLU A 175 3.20 17.37 -23.83
C GLU A 175 2.53 18.35 -24.80
N SER A 176 3.23 18.82 -25.84
CA SER A 176 2.64 19.78 -26.79
C SER A 176 1.47 19.21 -27.58
N TYR A 177 1.52 17.92 -27.91
CA TYR A 177 0.42 17.20 -28.55
C TYR A 177 -0.71 16.91 -27.56
N LEU A 178 -0.37 16.38 -26.38
CA LEU A 178 -1.38 15.97 -25.41
C LEU A 178 -2.15 17.16 -24.83
N ALA A 179 -1.48 18.27 -24.51
CA ALA A 179 -2.15 19.47 -23.99
C ALA A 179 -3.08 20.12 -25.02
N LYS A 180 -2.78 19.98 -26.32
CA LYS A 180 -3.58 20.56 -27.40
C LYS A 180 -4.80 19.70 -27.75
N GLU A 181 -4.61 18.39 -27.92
CA GLU A 181 -5.65 17.50 -28.42
C GLU A 181 -6.46 16.84 -27.29
N TYR A 182 -5.88 16.74 -26.08
CA TYR A 182 -6.48 16.06 -24.92
C TYR A 182 -6.26 16.85 -23.62
N PRO A 183 -6.75 18.11 -23.55
CA PRO A 183 -6.43 19.02 -22.45
C PRO A 183 -6.82 18.48 -21.06
N ASN A 184 -7.88 17.67 -20.98
CA ASN A 184 -8.40 17.14 -19.71
C ASN A 184 -7.69 15.87 -19.22
N LEU A 185 -6.63 15.40 -19.88
CA LEU A 185 -5.85 14.26 -19.36
C LEU A 185 -5.19 14.61 -18.04
N SER A 186 -5.37 13.74 -17.03
CA SER A 186 -4.65 13.87 -15.76
C SER A 186 -3.14 13.87 -15.97
N LYS A 187 -2.45 14.76 -15.26
CA LYS A 187 -1.02 15.04 -15.42
C LYS A 187 -0.27 14.75 -14.13
N ILE A 188 0.82 14.00 -14.21
CA ILE A 188 1.77 13.88 -13.11
C ILE A 188 2.53 15.20 -13.02
N VAL A 189 2.31 15.93 -11.94
CA VAL A 189 2.98 17.21 -11.67
C VAL A 189 4.39 16.95 -11.19
N LYS A 190 4.55 15.98 -10.28
CA LYS A 190 5.83 15.65 -9.67
C LYS A 190 5.81 14.25 -9.07
N THR A 191 6.96 13.60 -9.10
CA THR A 191 7.24 12.40 -8.33
C THR A 191 8.28 12.66 -7.24
N GLU A 192 8.12 12.02 -6.09
CA GLU A 192 9.01 12.18 -4.94
C GLU A 192 9.23 10.83 -4.25
N ILE A 193 10.48 10.39 -4.14
CA ILE A 193 10.83 9.25 -3.29
C ILE A 193 10.71 9.71 -1.84
N LEU A 194 9.78 9.11 -1.10
CA LEU A 194 9.55 9.40 0.31
C LEU A 194 10.50 8.60 1.21
N ARG A 195 10.79 7.36 0.79
CA ARG A 195 11.56 6.40 1.57
C ARG A 195 12.17 5.36 0.64
N GLU A 196 13.43 5.05 0.87
CA GLU A 196 14.03 3.80 0.40
C GLU A 196 14.46 3.02 1.64
N ASP A 197 13.87 1.86 1.85
CA ASP A 197 14.30 0.96 2.90
C ASP A 197 15.53 0.20 2.47
N GLU A 198 16.68 0.65 2.96
CA GLU A 198 17.81 -0.25 3.10
C GLU A 198 17.74 -1.06 4.40
N GLU A 199 16.97 -0.63 5.40
CA GLU A 199 16.63 -1.34 6.64
C GLU A 199 15.63 -0.47 7.40
N GLU A 200 14.55 -1.04 7.96
CA GLU A 200 13.53 -0.30 8.72
C GLU A 200 14.15 0.45 9.91
N ASN A 201 14.45 1.75 9.77
CA ASN A 201 15.01 2.54 10.86
C ASN A 201 14.29 3.87 11.02
N TRP A 202 13.29 3.90 11.91
CA TRP A 202 12.40 5.04 12.13
C TRP A 202 12.52 5.66 13.51
N GLY A 203 12.54 7.01 13.54
CA GLY A 203 11.85 7.84 14.53
C GLY A 203 12.24 7.75 16.02
N LEU A 204 13.47 8.18 16.36
CA LEU A 204 14.04 8.42 17.72
C LEU A 204 14.21 7.20 18.65
N PRO A 205 15.33 7.13 19.41
CA PRO A 205 16.61 6.58 18.95
C PRO A 205 16.50 5.08 18.60
N ALA A 206 15.50 4.69 17.81
CA ALA A 206 15.47 3.37 17.20
C ALA A 206 16.68 3.13 16.28
N ASP A 207 17.25 4.24 15.77
CA ASP A 207 18.56 4.33 15.15
C ASP A 207 19.61 4.87 16.14
N PRO A 208 20.43 4.00 16.76
CA PRO A 208 21.60 4.39 17.55
C PRO A 208 22.53 5.41 16.90
N SER A 209 22.60 5.46 15.56
CA SER A 209 23.55 6.32 14.84
C SER A 209 23.15 7.79 14.82
N ARG A 210 21.87 8.12 15.05
CA ARG A 210 21.35 9.50 15.04
C ARG A 210 21.48 10.21 16.39
N ARG A 211 22.06 9.53 17.39
CA ARG A 211 22.27 10.09 18.73
C ARG A 211 23.18 11.31 18.68
N GLY A 212 22.84 12.34 19.47
CA GLY A 212 23.63 13.56 19.59
C GLY A 212 23.59 14.49 18.36
N LYS A 213 22.77 14.18 17.34
CA LYS A 213 22.57 15.07 16.19
C LYS A 213 22.01 16.44 16.60
N PHE A 214 21.19 16.46 17.64
CA PHE A 214 20.54 17.66 18.15
C PHE A 214 21.03 17.94 19.57
N ALA A 215 21.52 19.15 19.80
CA ALA A 215 21.90 19.62 21.12
C ALA A 215 20.65 19.83 21.99
N PRO A 216 20.79 19.79 23.33
CA PRO A 216 19.73 20.23 24.22
C PRO A 216 19.30 21.66 23.91
N ILE A 217 18.01 21.94 24.08
CA ILE A 217 17.43 23.28 23.90
C ILE A 217 17.22 23.98 25.24
N ASP A 218 17.36 25.30 25.25
CA ASP A 218 17.11 26.17 26.41
C ASP A 218 15.64 26.15 26.78
N ASP A 219 15.30 26.21 28.07
CA ASP A 219 13.92 26.15 28.57
C ASP A 219 13.04 27.34 28.14
N ASP A 220 11.88 27.02 27.54
CA ASP A 220 10.87 28.00 27.17
C ASP A 220 9.96 28.33 28.37
N PRO A 221 9.50 29.58 28.52
CA PRO A 221 8.47 29.90 29.50
C PRO A 221 7.17 29.16 29.17
N VAL A 222 6.45 28.74 30.21
CA VAL A 222 5.12 28.14 30.06
C VAL A 222 4.10 29.25 29.80
N VAL A 223 3.78 29.48 28.53
CA VAL A 223 2.78 30.46 28.09
C VAL A 223 1.42 29.82 27.80
N GLU A 224 1.41 28.54 27.46
CA GLU A 224 0.22 27.72 27.23
C GLU A 224 0.09 26.62 28.28
N SER A 225 -1.14 26.16 28.52
CA SER A 225 -1.41 25.12 29.53
C SER A 225 -1.32 23.72 28.94
N ASN A 226 -0.75 22.77 29.69
CA ASN A 226 -0.74 21.33 29.39
C ASN A 226 -2.14 20.71 29.51
N LYS A 227 -3.03 21.07 28.59
CA LYS A 227 -4.37 20.51 28.43
C LYS A 227 -4.34 19.32 27.46
N ARG A 228 -5.42 18.56 27.45
CA ARG A 228 -5.61 17.47 26.49
C ARG A 228 -5.32 17.92 25.05
N GLY A 229 -4.51 17.12 24.34
CA GLY A 229 -4.07 17.36 22.98
C GLY A 229 -2.86 18.28 22.86
N SER A 230 -2.35 18.88 23.94
CA SER A 230 -1.10 19.63 23.87
C SER A 230 0.12 18.68 23.77
N ILE A 231 1.18 19.14 23.13
CA ILE A 231 2.41 18.40 22.91
C ILE A 231 3.57 19.19 23.50
N SER A 232 4.40 18.53 24.30
CA SER A 232 5.52 19.15 25.01
C SER A 232 6.77 18.27 24.89
N PHE A 233 7.96 18.88 24.94
CA PHE A 233 9.21 18.13 25.06
C PHE A 233 9.32 17.47 26.44
N ALA A 234 9.83 16.24 26.49
CA ALA A 234 10.23 15.60 27.72
C ALA A 234 11.51 16.25 28.27
N SER A 235 11.63 16.28 29.60
CA SER A 235 12.74 16.93 30.31
C SER A 235 13.15 16.10 31.53
N SER A 236 14.45 16.09 31.83
CA SER A 236 15.04 15.52 33.05
C SER A 236 15.52 16.61 34.03
N GLY A 237 15.26 17.89 33.72
CA GLY A 237 15.76 19.04 34.46
C GLY A 237 16.05 20.24 33.55
N PRO A 238 16.56 21.35 34.11
CA PRO A 238 16.75 22.58 33.35
C PRO A 238 17.61 22.38 32.09
N ASN A 239 17.16 22.92 30.96
CA ASN A 239 17.84 22.89 29.65
C ASN A 239 18.24 21.47 29.19
N SER A 240 17.48 20.44 29.56
CA SER A 240 17.76 19.04 29.21
C SER A 240 16.86 18.49 28.10
N ARG A 241 15.97 19.33 27.57
CA ARG A 241 15.01 18.96 26.52
C ARG A 241 15.78 18.68 25.23
N THR A 242 15.46 17.57 24.57
CA THR A 242 16.13 17.14 23.33
C THR A 242 15.08 16.81 22.27
N THR A 243 14.95 15.54 21.92
CA THR A 243 14.08 15.08 20.83
C THR A 243 12.85 14.34 21.34
N GLN A 244 12.84 13.91 22.60
CA GLN A 244 11.71 13.20 23.19
C GLN A 244 10.55 14.18 23.45
N MET A 245 9.34 13.77 23.05
CA MET A 245 8.12 14.55 23.21
C MET A 245 6.99 13.65 23.73
N PHE A 246 5.97 14.25 24.32
CA PHE A 246 4.74 13.56 24.72
C PHE A 246 3.51 14.37 24.32
N ILE A 247 2.39 13.66 24.15
CA ILE A 247 1.07 14.23 23.91
C ILE A 247 0.24 14.05 25.17
N ASN A 248 -0.36 15.13 25.67
CA ASN A 248 -1.27 15.07 26.82
C ASN A 248 -2.58 14.39 26.42
N LEU A 249 -2.82 13.16 26.91
CA LEU A 249 -4.08 12.43 26.67
C LEU A 249 -5.27 12.94 27.53
N ALA A 250 -4.96 13.74 28.56
CA ALA A 250 -5.89 14.38 29.47
C ALA A 250 -5.31 15.74 29.93
N ASP A 251 -6.07 16.50 30.72
CA ASP A 251 -5.57 17.74 31.30
C ASP A 251 -4.54 17.46 32.40
N ASN A 252 -3.29 17.83 32.13
CA ASN A 252 -2.15 17.63 33.02
C ASN A 252 -1.56 18.99 33.45
N THR A 253 -2.41 19.90 33.92
CA THR A 253 -2.01 21.29 34.23
C THR A 253 -0.96 21.40 35.33
N PHE A 254 -0.74 20.35 36.12
CA PHE A 254 0.35 20.30 37.10
C PHE A 254 1.73 20.39 36.44
N LEU A 255 1.87 19.96 35.19
CA LEU A 255 3.11 20.05 34.41
C LEU A 255 3.51 21.50 34.12
N ASN A 256 2.56 22.44 34.14
CA ASN A 256 2.83 23.86 33.94
C ASN A 256 3.80 24.38 35.01
N SER A 257 3.55 24.02 36.27
CA SER A 257 4.42 24.42 37.40
C SER A 257 5.76 23.72 37.42
N MET A 258 5.92 22.66 36.62
CA MET A 258 7.18 21.91 36.46
C MET A 258 8.01 22.42 35.27
N GLY A 259 7.54 23.43 34.53
CA GLY A 259 8.26 24.02 33.41
C GLY A 259 8.11 23.30 32.07
N PHE A 260 7.17 22.34 31.96
CA PHE A 260 6.87 21.73 30.67
C PHE A 260 6.06 22.72 29.82
N SER A 261 6.71 23.40 28.89
CA SER A 261 6.04 24.32 27.97
C SER A 261 5.49 23.58 26.75
N PRO A 262 4.16 23.63 26.50
CA PRO A 262 3.59 23.12 25.26
C PRO A 262 4.12 23.87 24.04
N VAL A 263 4.52 23.10 23.01
CA VAL A 263 5.06 23.64 21.74
C VAL A 263 4.13 23.38 20.56
N ALA A 264 3.16 22.49 20.71
CA ALA A 264 2.17 22.20 19.69
C ALA A 264 0.86 21.72 20.32
N LYS A 265 -0.19 21.66 19.51
CA LYS A 265 -1.47 21.06 19.85
C LYS A 265 -1.97 20.21 18.70
N VAL A 266 -2.59 19.08 19.03
CA VAL A 266 -3.36 18.28 18.08
C VAL A 266 -4.57 19.09 17.63
N ILE A 267 -4.53 19.60 16.39
CA ILE A 267 -5.61 20.37 15.77
C ILE A 267 -6.62 19.47 15.05
N ASP A 268 -6.18 18.31 14.58
CA ASP A 268 -7.01 17.27 13.95
C ASP A 268 -6.45 15.88 14.33
N GLY A 269 -7.31 14.86 14.33
CA GLY A 269 -6.90 13.47 14.58
C GLY A 269 -6.76 13.07 16.04
N MET A 270 -7.37 13.79 16.99
CA MET A 270 -7.33 13.41 18.41
C MET A 270 -7.97 12.02 18.67
N THR A 271 -8.91 11.59 17.83
CA THR A 271 -9.47 10.23 17.85
C THR A 271 -8.42 9.16 17.54
N ILE A 272 -7.44 9.46 16.67
CA ILE A 272 -6.31 8.58 16.38
C ILE A 272 -5.34 8.56 17.57
N VAL A 273 -5.10 9.71 18.19
CA VAL A 273 -4.30 9.81 19.43
C VAL A 273 -4.90 8.94 20.54
N ASP A 274 -6.23 8.91 20.66
CA ASP A 274 -6.91 8.07 21.66
C ASP A 274 -6.72 6.57 21.44
N GLN A 275 -6.48 6.16 20.19
CA GLN A 275 -6.27 4.78 19.75
C GLN A 275 -4.81 4.30 19.87
N ILE A 276 -3.86 5.17 20.28
CA ILE A 276 -2.48 4.76 20.55
C ILE A 276 -2.49 3.59 21.54
N ASN A 277 -1.77 2.51 21.21
CA ASN A 277 -1.78 1.28 22.00
C ASN A 277 -1.14 1.53 23.38
N LYS A 278 -1.94 1.36 24.43
CA LYS A 278 -1.57 1.63 25.84
C LYS A 278 -1.13 0.39 26.60
N GLU A 279 -1.12 -0.78 25.96
CA GLU A 279 -0.86 -2.08 26.60
C GLU A 279 0.43 -2.13 27.42
N TYR A 280 1.47 -1.48 26.92
CA TYR A 280 2.81 -1.59 27.48
C TYR A 280 3.11 -0.51 28.53
N GLY A 281 2.41 0.64 28.51
CA GLY A 281 2.62 1.74 29.47
C GLY A 281 4.10 2.08 29.64
N GLU A 282 4.55 2.14 30.89
CA GLU A 282 5.94 2.45 31.29
C GLU A 282 6.92 1.26 31.21
N LYS A 283 6.51 0.11 30.64
CA LYS A 283 7.38 -1.09 30.56
C LYS A 283 8.58 -0.95 29.62
N PRO A 284 8.51 -0.24 28.48
CA PRO A 284 9.67 -0.06 27.61
C PRO A 284 10.81 0.67 28.36
N ASP A 285 11.96 0.01 28.47
CA ASP A 285 13.11 0.55 29.18
C ASP A 285 13.84 1.57 28.31
N GLN A 286 14.00 2.79 28.81
CA GLN A 286 14.62 3.87 28.04
C GLN A 286 16.10 3.60 27.72
N GLY A 287 16.84 2.89 28.58
CA GLY A 287 18.23 2.53 28.33
C GLY A 287 18.39 1.47 27.24
N GLU A 288 17.48 0.51 27.18
CA GLU A 288 17.39 -0.50 26.13
C GLU A 288 16.93 0.12 24.80
N ILE A 289 15.94 1.01 24.83
CA ILE A 289 15.55 1.82 23.66
C ILE A 289 16.75 2.62 23.18
N HIS A 290 17.46 3.28 24.11
CA HIS A 290 18.65 4.04 23.77
C HIS A 290 19.68 3.13 23.11
N SER A 291 20.03 1.98 23.69
CA SER A 291 21.15 1.14 23.25
C SER A 291 20.85 0.30 22.00
N LYS A 292 19.67 -0.32 21.93
CA LYS A 292 19.27 -1.32 20.92
C LYS A 292 18.18 -0.83 19.97
N GLY A 293 17.53 0.27 20.30
CA GLY A 293 16.59 0.91 19.40
C GLY A 293 15.42 0.03 18.98
N GLU A 294 15.16 0.01 17.67
CA GLU A 294 13.99 -0.66 17.10
C GLU A 294 14.01 -2.18 17.33
N GLU A 295 15.20 -2.81 17.30
CA GLU A 295 15.33 -4.26 17.52
C GLU A 295 14.75 -4.67 18.87
N TYR A 296 15.06 -3.89 19.92
CA TYR A 296 14.51 -4.10 21.25
C TYR A 296 13.00 -3.90 21.29
N LEU A 297 12.50 -2.84 20.64
CA LEU A 297 11.07 -2.51 20.63
C LEU A 297 10.25 -3.56 19.89
N GLN A 298 10.69 -4.00 18.70
CA GLN A 298 9.99 -5.01 17.92
C GLN A 298 9.95 -6.35 18.64
N LYS A 299 11.06 -6.74 19.27
CA LYS A 299 11.17 -8.02 19.97
C LYS A 299 10.30 -8.09 21.23
N ASN A 300 10.26 -7.01 22.01
CA ASN A 300 9.66 -7.03 23.35
C ASN A 300 8.27 -6.36 23.39
N PHE A 301 7.99 -5.43 22.48
CA PHE A 301 6.78 -4.62 22.44
C PHE A 301 6.22 -4.49 21.01
N PRO A 302 5.94 -5.61 20.31
CA PRO A 302 5.63 -5.62 18.88
C PRO A 302 4.38 -4.83 18.50
N ARG A 303 3.49 -4.53 19.46
CA ARG A 303 2.24 -3.79 19.23
C ARG A 303 2.33 -2.31 19.56
N LEU A 304 3.51 -1.74 19.82
CA LEU A 304 3.64 -0.30 19.99
C LEU A 304 3.17 0.44 18.73
N THR A 305 2.35 1.47 18.93
CA THR A 305 1.95 2.35 17.84
C THR A 305 3.18 3.11 17.33
N LYS A 306 3.41 3.05 16.02
CA LYS A 306 4.57 3.69 15.39
C LYS A 306 4.15 4.95 14.64
N ILE A 307 4.95 6.01 14.77
CA ILE A 307 4.85 7.17 13.90
C ILE A 307 5.46 6.76 12.55
N ARG A 308 4.64 6.76 11.49
CA ARG A 308 5.08 6.35 10.15
C ARG A 308 5.79 7.47 9.40
N LYS A 309 5.27 8.69 9.51
CA LYS A 309 5.80 9.88 8.82
C LYS A 309 5.48 11.12 9.64
N THR A 310 6.39 12.08 9.60
CA THR A 310 6.15 13.47 10.00
C THR A 310 6.46 14.38 8.82
N GLU A 311 5.58 15.33 8.52
CA GLU A 311 5.73 16.26 7.41
C GLU A 311 5.29 17.65 7.85
N ILE A 312 6.03 18.68 7.43
CA ILE A 312 5.63 20.07 7.60
C ILE A 312 4.57 20.34 6.53
N VAL A 313 3.34 20.58 6.96
CA VAL A 313 2.19 20.75 6.07
C VAL A 313 1.95 22.22 5.67
N GLY A 314 2.73 23.14 6.22
CA GLY A 314 2.67 24.58 6.00
C GLY A 314 3.26 25.35 7.18
N GLU A 315 3.63 26.60 6.95
CA GLU A 315 3.90 27.60 7.99
C GLU A 315 2.74 28.60 7.92
N PHE A 316 2.08 28.84 9.05
CA PHE A 316 0.89 29.69 9.12
C PHE A 316 1.18 30.86 10.05
N ASP A 317 0.82 32.08 9.63
CA ASP A 317 0.80 33.25 10.52
C ASP A 317 -0.50 33.22 11.34
N ASP A 318 -0.47 33.72 12.57
CA ASP A 318 -1.58 33.70 13.54
C ASP A 318 -2.84 34.45 13.03
N ASN A 319 -2.72 35.18 11.92
CA ASN A 319 -3.78 35.93 11.24
C ASN A 319 -4.48 35.14 10.11
N GLU A 320 -3.98 33.96 9.74
CA GLU A 320 -4.59 33.10 8.72
C GLU A 320 -5.38 31.97 9.40
N GLU A 321 -6.67 31.87 9.08
CA GLU A 321 -7.50 30.78 9.58
C GLU A 321 -6.97 29.46 9.01
N LEU A 322 -6.41 28.62 9.89
CA LEU A 322 -6.06 27.24 9.56
C LEU A 322 -7.32 26.59 8.99
N VAL A 323 -7.39 26.36 7.68
CA VAL A 323 -8.43 25.52 7.08
C VAL A 323 -7.99 24.08 7.36
N PRO A 324 -8.56 23.38 8.36
CA PRO A 324 -8.22 21.99 8.57
C PRO A 324 -8.55 21.23 7.27
N ARG A 325 -7.62 20.38 6.83
CA ARG A 325 -7.94 19.42 5.77
C ARG A 325 -9.19 18.66 6.24
N PRO A 326 -10.19 18.46 5.37
CA PRO A 326 -11.32 17.63 5.73
C PRO A 326 -10.77 16.28 6.22
N PRO A 327 -11.27 15.75 7.35
CA PRO A 327 -10.80 14.48 7.84
C PRO A 327 -10.93 13.47 6.71
N THR A 328 -9.87 12.70 6.44
CA THR A 328 -9.94 11.55 5.54
C THR A 328 -11.00 10.64 6.11
N LYS A 329 -12.23 10.74 5.61
CA LYS A 329 -13.35 9.97 6.12
C LYS A 329 -13.01 8.50 5.91
N ALA A 330 -12.80 7.77 7.00
CA ALA A 330 -13.10 6.36 6.99
C ALA A 330 -14.55 6.24 6.53
N SER A 331 -14.78 5.51 5.46
CA SER A 331 -16.08 5.37 4.81
C SER A 331 -17.12 4.82 5.79
N GLU A 332 -17.89 5.71 6.40
CA GLU A 332 -19.20 5.40 6.96
C GLU A 332 -20.20 5.48 5.81
N GLU A 333 -20.42 4.36 5.13
CA GLU A 333 -21.59 4.21 4.25
C GLU A 333 -22.64 3.39 5.00
N GLU A 334 -23.69 4.10 5.43
CA GLU A 334 -24.91 3.52 5.95
C GLU A 334 -25.54 2.59 4.91
N ALA A 335 -25.76 1.34 5.31
CA ALA A 335 -26.49 0.36 4.53
C ALA A 335 -27.95 0.80 4.34
N THR A 336 -28.27 1.38 3.19
CA THR A 336 -29.63 1.35 2.63
C THR A 336 -29.58 0.84 1.19
N VAL A 337 -29.58 -0.48 1.05
CA VAL A 337 -29.73 -1.16 -0.24
C VAL A 337 -31.18 -0.99 -0.71
N SER A 338 -31.38 -0.24 -1.80
CA SER A 338 -32.56 -0.37 -2.66
C SER A 338 -32.10 -0.88 -4.02
N ILE A 339 -32.63 -2.03 -4.45
CA ILE A 339 -32.26 -2.72 -5.68
C ILE A 339 -33.19 -2.22 -6.80
N PRO A 340 -32.70 -1.64 -7.90
CA PRO A 340 -33.50 -1.43 -9.11
C PRO A 340 -33.55 -2.71 -9.95
N GLU A 341 -34.75 -3.05 -10.43
CA GLU A 341 -35.02 -4.21 -11.28
C GLU A 341 -34.29 -4.15 -12.62
N LYS A 342 -33.77 -5.30 -13.06
CA LYS A 342 -33.11 -5.53 -14.34
C LYS A 342 -34.04 -5.28 -15.52
N HIS A 343 -33.58 -4.50 -16.50
CA HIS A 343 -33.92 -4.68 -17.90
C HIS A 343 -32.63 -4.86 -18.71
N ILE A 344 -32.43 -6.06 -19.27
CA ILE A 344 -31.38 -6.37 -20.23
C ILE A 344 -32.07 -6.55 -21.58
N GLU A 345 -31.80 -5.65 -22.52
CA GLU A 345 -32.14 -5.84 -23.94
C GLU A 345 -31.02 -6.63 -24.62
N PHE A 346 -31.39 -7.70 -25.32
CA PHE A 346 -30.48 -8.54 -26.09
C PHE A 346 -30.21 -7.90 -27.46
N LEU A 347 -28.95 -7.56 -27.73
CA LEU A 347 -28.50 -7.23 -29.08
C LEU A 347 -28.31 -8.52 -29.90
N SER A 348 -29.03 -8.58 -31.01
CA SER A 348 -29.10 -9.67 -31.99
C SER A 348 -27.77 -9.95 -32.70
N VAL A 349 -27.43 -11.24 -32.83
CA VAL A 349 -26.30 -11.76 -33.63
C VAL A 349 -26.72 -11.86 -35.11
N PRO A 350 -25.86 -11.52 -36.10
CA PRO A 350 -26.22 -11.58 -37.52
C PRO A 350 -26.45 -13.00 -38.04
N ASP A 351 -27.55 -13.18 -38.76
CA ASP A 351 -27.90 -14.37 -39.52
C ASP A 351 -26.90 -14.57 -40.68
N ASN A 352 -26.09 -15.62 -40.62
CA ASN A 352 -25.65 -16.44 -41.78
C ASN A 352 -24.48 -17.35 -41.37
N LEU A 353 -24.79 -18.50 -40.77
CA LEU A 353 -23.83 -19.60 -40.66
C LEU A 353 -24.51 -20.95 -40.44
N TYR A 354 -25.56 -21.26 -41.20
CA TYR A 354 -26.02 -22.64 -41.37
C TYR A 354 -26.58 -22.83 -42.77
N ASN A 355 -25.80 -23.47 -43.64
CA ASN A 355 -26.35 -24.24 -44.74
C ASN A 355 -25.58 -25.55 -44.87
N GLU A 356 -26.38 -26.63 -44.82
CA GLU A 356 -26.14 -27.97 -45.37
C GLU A 356 -25.25 -28.96 -44.59
N ALA A 357 -25.94 -29.82 -43.83
CA ALA A 357 -25.50 -31.18 -43.57
C ALA A 357 -25.81 -32.09 -44.78
N PRO A 358 -25.09 -33.22 -44.91
CA PRO A 358 -25.84 -34.48 -44.91
C PRO A 358 -25.26 -35.54 -43.97
N VAL A 359 -26.18 -36.15 -43.24
CA VAL A 359 -26.05 -37.30 -42.36
C VAL A 359 -25.83 -38.57 -43.18
N THR A 360 -24.87 -39.46 -42.82
CA THR A 360 -25.07 -40.93 -42.85
C THR A 360 -24.09 -41.73 -41.96
N LYS A 361 -24.69 -42.55 -41.08
CA LYS A 361 -24.35 -43.94 -40.65
C LYS A 361 -22.89 -44.37 -40.44
N ASN A 362 -22.51 -44.74 -39.20
CA ASN A 362 -22.50 -46.14 -38.74
C ASN A 362 -21.89 -46.33 -37.33
N LEU A 363 -22.32 -47.43 -36.73
CA LEU A 363 -22.12 -47.95 -35.37
C LEU A 363 -20.74 -48.63 -35.20
N GLY A 364 -20.07 -48.45 -34.05
CA GLY A 364 -19.24 -49.51 -33.43
C GLY A 364 -17.82 -49.19 -32.97
N LYS A 365 -17.59 -49.42 -31.66
CA LYS A 365 -16.42 -50.05 -30.99
C LYS A 365 -15.29 -49.19 -30.38
N TRP A 366 -15.29 -49.16 -29.02
CA TRP A 366 -14.19 -49.50 -28.05
C TRP A 366 -12.91 -48.63 -28.04
N ILE A 367 -12.28 -48.15 -26.95
CA ILE A 367 -12.19 -48.44 -25.49
C ILE A 367 -11.57 -47.23 -24.75
N GLY A 368 -11.96 -46.99 -23.49
CA GLY A 368 -11.23 -46.19 -22.48
C GLY A 368 -12.14 -45.25 -21.66
N VAL A 369 -12.93 -45.68 -20.65
CA VAL A 369 -12.52 -45.98 -19.25
C VAL A 369 -11.60 -44.85 -18.74
N LEU A 370 -11.89 -44.03 -17.74
CA LEU A 370 -12.86 -43.97 -16.62
C LEU A 370 -12.77 -42.49 -16.11
N LEU A 371 -13.87 -41.75 -15.85
CA LEU A 371 -14.50 -41.53 -14.52
C LEU A 371 -13.54 -40.90 -13.47
N ILE A 372 -13.79 -39.84 -12.69
CA ILE A 372 -14.97 -39.19 -12.04
C ILE A 372 -14.34 -37.94 -11.34
N ALA A 373 -14.77 -36.67 -11.41
CA ALA A 373 -16.07 -36.01 -11.25
C ALA A 373 -16.76 -36.24 -9.89
N ALA A 374 -16.61 -35.35 -8.91
CA ALA A 374 -17.67 -35.16 -7.90
C ALA A 374 -17.61 -33.80 -7.20
N PHE A 375 -18.62 -32.98 -7.49
CA PHE A 375 -19.15 -31.93 -6.64
C PHE A 375 -20.68 -32.06 -6.67
N VAL A 376 -21.33 -31.57 -5.59
CA VAL A 376 -22.76 -31.26 -5.39
C VAL A 376 -23.72 -32.42 -4.96
N VAL A 377 -24.34 -32.31 -3.77
CA VAL A 377 -25.74 -31.84 -3.51
C VAL A 377 -26.13 -32.03 -2.02
N VAL A 378 -26.89 -31.06 -1.51
CA VAL A 378 -27.40 -30.84 -0.14
C VAL A 378 -28.87 -31.31 0.02
N LEU A 379 -29.27 -31.58 1.28
CA LEU A 379 -30.59 -31.33 1.95
C LEU A 379 -31.45 -32.56 2.36
N LEU A 380 -31.71 -32.72 3.68
CA LEU A 380 -33.02 -32.46 4.36
C LEU A 380 -33.12 -33.05 5.80
N VAL A 381 -33.35 -32.14 6.76
CA VAL A 381 -34.37 -32.11 7.86
C VAL A 381 -34.34 -33.01 9.13
N LYS A 382 -34.54 -32.29 10.25
CA LYS A 382 -34.76 -32.59 11.68
C LYS A 382 -35.90 -33.57 12.04
N ALA A 383 -35.73 -34.32 13.14
CA ALA A 383 -36.72 -34.54 14.24
C ALA A 383 -36.02 -35.28 15.41
N GLN A 384 -35.77 -34.63 16.56
CA GLN A 384 -36.52 -34.72 17.84
C GLN A 384 -36.66 -36.13 18.48
N GLY A 385 -36.33 -36.24 19.78
CA GLY A 385 -37.08 -37.12 20.69
C GLY A 385 -36.31 -38.04 21.65
N PHE A 386 -35.73 -37.46 22.70
CA PHE A 386 -35.91 -37.83 24.13
C PHE A 386 -36.42 -39.26 24.49
N VAL A 387 -35.64 -40.06 25.24
CA VAL A 387 -36.13 -40.90 26.37
C VAL A 387 -35.02 -41.11 27.42
N ARG A 388 -35.36 -40.79 28.68
CA ARG A 388 -34.64 -41.07 29.94
C ARG A 388 -34.81 -42.52 30.41
N ARG A 389 -33.82 -43.05 31.14
CA ARG A 389 -33.86 -43.94 32.34
C ARG A 389 -32.41 -44.42 32.58
N GLY A 390 -31.81 -44.49 33.75
CA GLY A 390 -32.14 -44.28 35.15
C GLY A 390 -30.92 -44.77 35.96
N THR A 391 -30.58 -44.08 37.05
CA THR A 391 -29.59 -44.39 38.12
C THR A 391 -29.84 -45.76 38.80
N PRO A 392 -29.00 -46.33 39.71
CA PRO A 392 -28.08 -45.68 40.69
C PRO A 392 -26.67 -46.35 40.88
N ALA A 393 -25.61 -45.60 41.20
CA ALA A 393 -25.00 -45.29 42.52
C ALA A 393 -24.00 -46.31 43.11
N VAL A 394 -23.10 -45.78 43.96
CA VAL A 394 -22.18 -46.44 44.95
C VAL A 394 -20.86 -46.94 44.31
N GLU A 395 -19.62 -46.74 44.78
CA GLU A 395 -19.02 -46.32 46.08
C GLU A 395 -17.56 -45.82 45.88
N ARG A 396 -16.96 -45.34 46.98
CA ARG A 396 -15.60 -44.80 47.19
C ARG A 396 -14.44 -45.80 47.06
N ALA A 397 -13.23 -45.21 47.03
CA ALA A 397 -11.90 -45.72 47.44
C ALA A 397 -11.26 -46.68 46.42
N GLU A 398 -9.98 -46.55 46.06
CA GLU A 398 -8.78 -46.09 46.81
C GLU A 398 -7.91 -45.11 46.03
#